data_AF-A0A7L2LXX7-F1
#
_entry.id   AF-A0A7L2LXX7-F1
#
_cell.length_a   1.000
_cell.length_b   1.000
_cell.length_c   1.000
_cell.angle_alpha   90.00
_cell.angle_beta   90.00
_cell.angle_gamma   90.00
#
_symmetry.space_group_name_H-M   'P 1'
#
loop_
_entity.id
_entity.type
_entity.pdbx_description
1 polymer ?
#
loop_
_entity_poly.entity_id
_entity_poly.type
_entity_poly.pdbx_seq_one_letter_code
_entity_poly.pdbx_strand_id
1 'polypeptide(L)'
;LPGLLRSYAPAEIFACGETAVPLPAGAPGKGESPGERLTLLLCANASGSEKVPLRAVGDSPRPRCLRGVNLEQMPWSYRAGSLAGLTAALFAEWLREFNEGMRRQGKSVLLLLAKHEAHPYLQLSNVRMVFIPLATALAHPLDRGIASDLKGHYRRRLLRWLPAERGAGQPSLLDVLHMLAQAWGDVHPGLIASCFRAAGFTPDAGAEAVSLTSAPGLLGHEQLGRDGDLAEADGDEGMAEGEDAGELAAVPPCPSEREVWRSLATLRRYLECQATSPDLFQAFYELEDAVHMVSAG
;
A
#
# COMPACT_ATOMS: atom_id res chain seq x y z
N LEU A 1 -25.61 8.14 17.50
CA LEU A 1 -24.24 7.82 17.03
C LEU A 1 -23.16 8.18 18.06
N PRO A 2 -23.09 9.41 18.62
CA PRO A 2 -22.02 9.77 19.57
C PRO A 2 -21.98 8.93 20.86
N GLY A 3 -23.14 8.57 21.42
CA GLY A 3 -23.21 7.68 22.58
C GLY A 3 -22.76 6.24 22.32
N LEU A 4 -22.91 5.76 21.08
CA LEU A 4 -22.45 4.43 20.67
C LEU A 4 -20.93 4.41 20.48
N LEU A 5 -20.35 5.45 19.88
CA LEU A 5 -18.90 5.53 19.67
C LEU A 5 -18.11 5.50 20.98
N ARG A 6 -18.67 6.07 22.06
CA ARG A 6 -18.05 6.06 23.40
C ARG A 6 -17.94 4.67 24.04
N SER A 7 -18.66 3.66 23.54
CA SER A 7 -18.54 2.29 24.05
C SER A 7 -17.47 1.47 23.34
N TYR A 8 -16.71 2.07 22.42
CA TYR A 8 -15.65 1.41 21.66
C TYR A 8 -14.35 2.21 21.78
N ALA A 9 -13.23 1.51 21.90
CA ALA A 9 -11.92 2.13 21.76
C ALA A 9 -11.68 2.54 20.29
N PRO A 10 -10.80 3.53 20.01
CA PRO A 10 -10.46 3.89 18.62
C PRO A 10 -9.98 2.70 17.77
N ALA A 11 -9.30 1.73 18.38
CA ALA A 11 -8.84 0.53 17.70
C ALA A 11 -9.98 -0.43 17.28
N GLU A 12 -11.18 -0.26 17.82
CA GLU A 12 -12.37 -1.10 17.58
C GLU A 12 -13.38 -0.42 16.66
N ILE A 13 -13.13 0.82 16.23
CA ILE A 13 -13.98 1.58 15.32
C ILE A 13 -13.33 1.55 13.94
N PHE A 14 -13.92 0.83 13.01
CA PHE A 14 -13.47 0.72 11.63
C PHE A 14 -14.35 1.56 10.70
N ALA A 15 -13.76 2.08 9.64
CA ALA A 15 -14.50 2.65 8.51
C ALA A 15 -14.14 1.91 7.24
N CYS A 16 -15.13 1.63 6.41
CA CYS A 16 -14.97 0.89 5.17
C CYS A 16 -15.69 1.59 4.02
N GLY A 17 -15.11 1.50 2.83
CA GLY A 17 -15.67 2.12 1.63
C GLY A 17 -14.75 1.96 0.43
N GLU A 18 -15.25 2.44 -0.70
CA GLU A 18 -14.69 2.15 -2.01
C GLU A 18 -13.90 3.33 -2.56
N THR A 19 -12.87 3.03 -3.33
CA THR A 19 -12.25 4.02 -4.19
C THR A 19 -11.84 3.43 -5.53
N ALA A 20 -12.12 4.14 -6.62
CA ALA A 20 -11.67 3.75 -7.94
C ALA A 20 -10.24 4.26 -8.19
N VAL A 21 -9.40 3.38 -8.74
CA VAL A 21 -8.07 3.74 -9.25
C VAL A 21 -7.99 3.45 -10.76
N PRO A 22 -7.36 4.33 -11.54
CA PRO A 22 -7.17 4.08 -12.97
C PRO A 22 -6.10 3.00 -13.16
N LEU A 23 -6.37 2.04 -14.05
CA LEU A 23 -5.32 1.21 -14.59
C LEU A 23 -4.55 2.02 -15.67
N PRO A 24 -3.22 1.82 -15.78
CA PRO A 24 -2.46 2.42 -16.86
C PRO A 24 -3.05 2.00 -18.21
N ALA A 25 -3.36 2.98 -19.07
CA ALA A 25 -3.97 2.71 -20.38
C ALA A 25 -3.00 1.99 -21.31
N GLY A 26 -3.55 1.09 -22.15
CA GLY A 26 -2.82 0.50 -23.27
C GLY A 26 -2.34 1.57 -24.27
N ALA A 27 -1.32 1.23 -25.06
CA ALA A 27 -0.63 2.10 -26.02
C ALA A 27 -1.57 3.03 -26.84
N PRO A 28 -1.12 4.24 -27.20
CA PRO A 28 -1.89 5.17 -28.03
C PRO A 28 -2.18 4.51 -29.38
N GLY A 29 -3.46 4.24 -29.69
CA GLY A 29 -3.86 3.67 -30.98
C GLY A 29 -5.06 2.71 -30.94
N LYS A 30 -5.46 2.20 -29.76
CA LYS A 30 -6.81 1.69 -29.54
C LYS A 30 -7.66 2.85 -29.04
N GLY A 31 -8.75 3.17 -29.75
CA GLY A 31 -9.66 4.25 -29.38
C GLY A 31 -10.00 4.24 -27.89
N GLU A 32 -10.22 5.43 -27.33
CA GLU A 32 -10.49 5.66 -25.91
C GLU A 32 -11.70 4.85 -25.42
N SER A 33 -11.50 3.57 -25.14
CA SER A 33 -12.33 2.85 -24.20
C SER A 33 -12.12 3.53 -22.84
N PRO A 34 -13.19 3.89 -22.10
CA PRO A 34 -13.04 4.44 -20.76
C PRO A 34 -12.12 3.51 -19.99
N GLY A 35 -10.94 4.01 -19.60
CA GLY A 35 -9.83 3.18 -19.15
C GLY A 35 -10.29 2.16 -18.12
N GLU A 36 -9.82 0.91 -18.23
CA GLU A 36 -10.17 -0.16 -17.31
C GLU A 36 -9.97 0.35 -15.86
N ARG A 37 -11.05 0.32 -15.07
CA ARG A 37 -11.04 0.83 -13.70
C ARG A 37 -10.94 -0.34 -12.75
N LEU A 38 -10.16 -0.16 -11.69
CA LEU A 38 -10.12 -1.09 -10.58
C LEU A 38 -10.78 -0.42 -9.37
N THR A 39 -11.79 -1.07 -8.80
CA THR A 39 -12.42 -0.60 -7.56
C THR A 39 -11.72 -1.26 -6.38
N LEU A 40 -11.31 -0.48 -5.39
CA LEU A 40 -10.68 -0.96 -4.17
C LEU A 40 -11.63 -0.77 -3.01
N LEU A 41 -11.83 -1.82 -2.22
CA LEU A 41 -12.47 -1.76 -0.91
C LEU A 41 -11.38 -1.56 0.15
N LEU A 42 -11.44 -0.43 0.85
CA LEU A 42 -10.50 -0.04 1.88
C LEU A 42 -11.18 -0.13 3.24
N CYS A 43 -10.46 -0.61 4.26
CA CYS A 43 -10.96 -0.65 5.62
C CYS A 43 -9.81 -0.46 6.62
N ALA A 44 -9.97 0.46 7.58
CA ALA A 44 -8.99 0.74 8.61
C ALA A 44 -9.67 1.19 9.91
N ASN A 45 -8.99 1.06 11.04
CA ASN A 45 -9.50 1.51 12.34
C ASN A 45 -9.17 2.96 12.66
N ALA A 46 -9.89 3.54 13.62
CA ALA A 46 -9.81 4.95 13.97
C ALA A 46 -8.49 5.36 14.63
N SER A 47 -7.74 4.40 15.20
CA SER A 47 -6.37 4.66 15.67
C SER A 47 -5.32 4.60 14.55
N GLY A 48 -5.68 4.10 13.36
CA GLY A 48 -4.73 3.84 12.27
C GLY A 48 -3.79 2.66 12.51
N SER A 49 -3.97 1.93 13.62
CA SER A 49 -3.12 0.80 14.00
C SER A 49 -3.42 -0.47 13.22
N GLU A 50 -4.61 -0.58 12.64
CA GLU A 50 -5.01 -1.73 11.84
C GLU A 50 -5.58 -1.28 10.51
N LYS A 51 -4.99 -1.81 9.43
CA LYS A 51 -5.47 -1.71 8.05
C LYS A 51 -5.81 -3.12 7.58
N VAL A 52 -7.03 -3.31 7.08
CA VAL A 52 -7.44 -4.58 6.48
C VAL A 52 -6.77 -4.69 5.10
N PRO A 53 -6.26 -5.87 4.71
CA PRO A 53 -5.80 -6.11 3.34
C PRO A 53 -6.83 -5.67 2.31
N LEU A 54 -6.37 -5.00 1.24
CA LEU A 54 -7.27 -4.45 0.23
C LEU A 54 -8.01 -5.57 -0.52
N ARG A 55 -9.25 -5.29 -0.91
CA ARG A 55 -9.98 -6.10 -1.89
C ARG A 55 -10.18 -5.31 -3.17
N ALA A 56 -9.58 -5.80 -4.24
CA ALA A 56 -9.72 -5.25 -5.58
C ALA A 56 -10.86 -5.93 -6.34
N VAL A 57 -11.64 -5.13 -7.06
CA VAL A 57 -12.72 -5.58 -7.92
C VAL A 57 -12.46 -5.08 -9.34
N GLY A 58 -12.15 -6.02 -10.23
CA GLY A 58 -11.97 -5.75 -11.66
C GLY A 58 -13.14 -6.27 -12.49
N ASP A 59 -12.99 -6.21 -13.81
CA ASP A 59 -13.99 -6.62 -14.79
C ASP A 59 -13.94 -8.12 -15.12
N SER A 60 -12.72 -8.69 -15.15
CA SER A 60 -12.48 -10.05 -15.60
C SER A 60 -12.36 -11.03 -14.44
N PRO A 61 -13.14 -12.14 -14.41
CA PRO A 61 -13.07 -13.13 -13.33
C PRO A 61 -11.77 -13.94 -13.32
N ARG A 62 -11.08 -14.04 -14.46
CA ARG A 62 -9.82 -14.79 -14.59
C ARG A 62 -8.82 -14.03 -15.48
N PRO A 63 -8.26 -12.90 -15.00
CA PRO A 63 -7.24 -12.17 -15.74
C PRO A 63 -6.04 -13.08 -16.05
N ARG A 64 -5.47 -12.95 -17.25
CA ARG A 64 -4.37 -13.83 -17.69
C ARG A 64 -3.13 -13.70 -16.80
N CYS A 65 -2.84 -12.49 -16.31
CA CYS A 65 -1.71 -12.22 -15.42
C CYS A 65 -1.83 -12.89 -14.04
N LEU A 66 -3.04 -13.24 -13.59
CA LEU A 66 -3.26 -13.92 -12.32
C LEU A 66 -3.17 -15.46 -12.43
N ARG A 67 -2.87 -16.01 -13.61
CA ARG A 67 -2.69 -17.46 -13.77
C ARG A 67 -1.40 -17.93 -13.10
N GLY A 68 -1.51 -19.01 -12.34
CA GLY A 68 -0.37 -19.59 -11.61
C GLY A 68 0.06 -18.76 -10.39
N VAL A 69 -0.74 -17.77 -9.99
CA VAL A 69 -0.55 -17.01 -8.75
C VAL A 69 -1.36 -17.67 -7.65
N ASN A 70 -0.76 -17.87 -6.47
CA ASN A 70 -1.46 -18.34 -5.29
C ASN A 70 -2.24 -17.20 -4.63
N LEU A 71 -3.46 -16.97 -5.10
CA LEU A 71 -4.29 -15.84 -4.67
C LEU A 71 -4.67 -15.87 -3.18
N GLU A 72 -4.61 -17.02 -2.51
CA GLU A 72 -4.95 -17.15 -1.08
C GLU A 72 -3.87 -16.55 -0.17
N GLN A 73 -2.62 -16.48 -0.65
CA GLN A 73 -1.47 -16.00 0.10
C GLN A 73 -1.08 -14.56 -0.23
N MET A 74 -1.79 -13.92 -1.16
CA MET A 74 -1.51 -12.55 -1.53
C MET A 74 -1.88 -11.58 -0.39
N PRO A 75 -1.12 -10.48 -0.21
CA PRO A 75 -1.46 -9.43 0.76
C PRO A 75 -2.65 -8.56 0.31
N TRP A 76 -3.37 -9.01 -0.72
CA TRP A 76 -4.54 -8.40 -1.32
C TRP A 76 -5.46 -9.52 -1.83
N SER A 77 -6.73 -9.21 -2.02
CA SER A 77 -7.68 -10.14 -2.66
C SER A 77 -8.28 -9.54 -3.92
N TYR A 78 -8.62 -10.39 -4.89
CA TYR A 78 -9.23 -9.97 -6.14
C TYR A 78 -10.56 -10.67 -6.37
N ARG A 79 -11.56 -9.93 -6.85
CA ARG A 79 -12.86 -10.43 -7.34
C ARG A 79 -13.20 -9.73 -8.64
N ALA A 80 -14.11 -10.31 -9.42
CA ALA A 80 -14.68 -9.64 -10.57
C ALA A 80 -16.12 -9.22 -10.28
N GLY A 81 -16.44 -7.99 -10.66
CA GLY A 81 -17.77 -7.40 -10.53
C GLY A 81 -18.26 -6.83 -11.85
N SER A 82 -19.57 -6.68 -11.99
CA SER A 82 -20.15 -5.98 -13.14
C SER A 82 -19.59 -4.56 -13.22
N LEU A 83 -19.13 -4.15 -14.41
CA LEU A 83 -18.50 -2.84 -14.65
C LEU A 83 -17.31 -2.53 -13.71
N ALA A 84 -16.61 -3.56 -13.25
CA ALA A 84 -15.55 -3.45 -12.24
C ALA A 84 -15.98 -2.74 -10.94
N GLY A 85 -17.27 -2.83 -10.61
CA GLY A 85 -17.86 -2.24 -9.42
C GLY A 85 -18.06 -3.25 -8.30
N LEU A 86 -18.01 -2.76 -7.06
CA LEU A 86 -18.40 -3.54 -5.89
C LEU A 86 -19.91 -3.78 -5.91
N THR A 87 -20.31 -5.04 -5.80
CA THR A 87 -21.73 -5.44 -5.70
C THR A 87 -22.09 -5.81 -4.27
N ALA A 88 -23.38 -5.80 -3.94
CA ALA A 88 -23.87 -6.25 -2.64
C ALA A 88 -23.41 -7.67 -2.26
N ALA A 89 -23.32 -8.58 -3.24
CA ALA A 89 -22.85 -9.94 -3.03
C ALA A 89 -21.36 -9.98 -2.67
N LEU A 90 -20.52 -9.23 -3.40
CA LEU A 90 -19.07 -9.16 -3.13
C LEU A 90 -18.77 -8.50 -1.79
N PHE A 91 -19.52 -7.45 -1.43
CA PHE A 91 -19.40 -6.83 -0.12
C PHE A 91 -19.84 -7.77 1.01
N ALA A 92 -20.95 -8.48 0.83
CA ALA A 92 -21.44 -9.45 1.80
C ALA A 92 -20.46 -10.63 2.00
N GLU A 93 -19.78 -11.06 0.94
CA GLU A 93 -18.69 -12.05 1.02
C GLU A 93 -17.54 -11.51 1.88
N TRP A 94 -17.00 -10.33 1.52
CA TRP A 94 -15.93 -9.67 2.28
C TRP A 94 -16.29 -9.47 3.75
N LEU A 95 -17.51 -9.02 4.02
CA LEU A 95 -17.94 -8.71 5.38
C LEU A 95 -18.05 -9.96 6.26
N ARG A 96 -18.41 -11.12 5.70
CA ARG A 96 -18.37 -12.39 6.44
C ARG A 96 -16.94 -12.81 6.76
N GLU A 97 -16.02 -12.67 5.80
CA GLU A 97 -14.60 -12.96 6.04
C GLU A 97 -14.01 -12.02 7.11
N PHE A 98 -14.35 -10.72 7.05
CA PHE A 98 -13.96 -9.74 8.05
C PHE A 98 -14.51 -10.09 9.44
N ASN A 99 -15.78 -10.46 9.54
CA ASN A 99 -16.38 -10.92 10.79
C ASN A 99 -15.69 -12.15 11.36
N GLU A 100 -15.41 -13.16 10.53
CA GLU A 100 -14.68 -14.35 10.96
C GLU A 100 -13.24 -14.02 11.40
N GLY A 101 -12.59 -13.06 10.74
CA GLY A 101 -11.31 -12.50 11.16
C GLY A 101 -11.39 -11.89 12.56
N MET A 102 -12.37 -11.02 12.81
CA MET A 102 -12.58 -10.40 14.11
C MET A 102 -12.93 -11.43 15.19
N ARG A 103 -13.74 -12.44 14.86
CA ARG A 103 -14.08 -13.55 15.74
C ARG A 103 -12.85 -14.35 16.15
N ARG A 104 -11.97 -14.70 15.20
CA ARG A 104 -10.71 -15.42 15.48
C ARG A 104 -9.77 -14.62 16.37
N GLN A 105 -9.78 -13.29 16.26
CA GLN A 105 -8.99 -12.39 17.10
C GLN A 105 -9.63 -12.10 18.46
N GLY A 106 -10.85 -12.61 18.73
CA GLY A 106 -11.58 -12.29 19.96
C GLY A 106 -12.04 -10.82 20.04
N LYS A 107 -12.12 -10.12 18.91
CA LYS A 107 -12.50 -8.70 18.84
C LYS A 107 -13.99 -8.54 18.50
N SER A 108 -14.63 -7.52 19.08
CA SER A 108 -15.94 -7.04 18.64
C SER A 108 -15.81 -5.58 18.22
N VAL A 109 -16.18 -5.27 16.98
CA VAL A 109 -15.87 -3.98 16.35
C VAL A 109 -17.11 -3.29 15.81
N LEU A 110 -17.03 -1.97 15.71
CA LEU A 110 -17.99 -1.13 15.03
C LEU A 110 -17.51 -0.85 13.61
N LEU A 111 -18.33 -1.10 12.59
CA LEU A 111 -18.00 -0.82 11.20
C LEU A 111 -18.87 0.31 10.64
N LEU A 112 -18.23 1.44 10.37
CA LEU A 112 -18.83 2.62 9.76
C LEU A 112 -18.84 2.48 8.23
N LEU A 113 -20.00 2.72 7.62
CA LEU A 113 -20.23 2.58 6.18
C LEU A 113 -21.04 3.76 5.65
N ALA A 114 -20.77 4.19 4.42
CA ALA A 114 -21.71 5.04 3.69
C ALA A 114 -22.98 4.25 3.31
N LYS A 115 -24.15 4.88 3.37
CA LYS A 115 -25.40 4.27 2.89
C LYS A 115 -25.36 4.15 1.36
N HIS A 116 -25.31 2.91 0.84
CA HIS A 116 -25.24 2.62 -0.58
C HIS A 116 -25.87 1.24 -0.89
N GLU A 117 -26.36 1.02 -2.11
CA GLU A 117 -27.01 -0.24 -2.51
C GLU A 117 -26.06 -1.44 -2.46
N ALA A 118 -24.76 -1.21 -2.70
CA ALA A 118 -23.74 -2.24 -2.57
C ALA A 118 -23.45 -2.66 -1.12
N HIS A 119 -24.01 -1.98 -0.11
CA HIS A 119 -23.76 -2.25 1.31
C HIS A 119 -25.02 -2.83 1.98
N PRO A 120 -25.37 -4.11 1.74
CA PRO A 120 -26.48 -4.75 2.43
C PRO A 120 -26.22 -4.81 3.93
N TYR A 121 -27.26 -4.62 4.75
CA TYR A 121 -27.16 -4.88 6.18
C TYR A 121 -27.11 -6.40 6.44
N LEU A 122 -26.20 -6.82 7.31
CA LEU A 122 -26.03 -8.19 7.76
C LEU A 122 -25.95 -8.22 9.29
N GLN A 123 -26.63 -9.16 9.91
CA GLN A 123 -26.44 -9.45 11.34
C GLN A 123 -25.23 -10.38 11.49
N LEU A 124 -24.25 -9.96 12.27
CA LEU A 124 -22.94 -10.62 12.42
C LEU A 124 -22.59 -10.74 13.91
N SER A 125 -21.74 -11.70 14.25
CA SER A 125 -21.39 -12.01 15.65
C SER A 125 -20.43 -10.99 16.28
N ASN A 126 -19.48 -10.47 15.50
CA ASN A 126 -18.35 -9.69 15.98
C ASN A 126 -18.24 -8.32 15.31
N VAL A 127 -19.07 -8.04 14.31
CA VAL A 127 -19.08 -6.77 13.58
C VAL A 127 -20.44 -6.13 13.69
N ARG A 128 -20.52 -4.97 14.33
CA ARG A 128 -21.73 -4.14 14.35
C ARG A 128 -21.66 -3.09 13.25
N MET A 129 -22.53 -3.20 12.25
CA MET A 129 -22.60 -2.25 11.14
C MET A 129 -23.34 -0.96 11.54
N VAL A 130 -22.84 0.18 11.10
CA VAL A 130 -23.48 1.48 11.25
C VAL A 130 -23.38 2.27 9.94
N PHE A 131 -24.53 2.65 9.40
CA PHE A 131 -24.61 3.47 8.21
C PHE A 131 -24.60 4.96 8.56
N ILE A 132 -23.63 5.67 7.98
CA ILE A 132 -23.51 7.12 8.07
C ILE A 132 -24.49 7.75 7.05
N PRO A 133 -25.33 8.72 7.46
CA PRO A 133 -26.26 9.39 6.56
C PRO A 133 -25.56 10.11 5.39
N LEU A 134 -26.19 10.13 4.21
CA LEU A 134 -25.62 10.69 2.98
C LEU A 134 -25.33 12.21 3.05
N ALA A 135 -26.11 12.96 3.84
CA ALA A 135 -25.89 14.40 4.07
C ALA A 135 -24.53 14.70 4.74
N THR A 136 -23.91 13.68 5.33
CA THR A 136 -22.58 13.71 5.95
C THR A 136 -21.56 12.92 5.14
N ALA A 137 -21.67 12.82 3.81
CA ALA A 137 -20.65 12.15 2.98
C ALA A 137 -19.26 12.80 3.13
N LEU A 138 -19.20 14.13 3.33
CA LEU A 138 -17.98 14.82 3.78
C LEU A 138 -17.52 14.40 5.18
N ALA A 139 -18.25 13.59 5.92
CA ALA A 139 -17.83 13.03 7.20
C ALA A 139 -17.25 11.62 7.06
N HIS A 140 -17.32 10.92 5.93
CA HIS A 140 -16.74 9.58 5.89
C HIS A 140 -15.20 9.67 6.02
N PRO A 141 -14.56 8.94 6.96
CA PRO A 141 -13.10 9.05 7.18
C PRO A 141 -12.28 8.78 5.92
N LEU A 142 -12.73 7.86 5.06
CA LEU A 142 -12.03 7.56 3.80
C LEU A 142 -11.99 8.74 2.82
N ASP A 143 -13.07 9.53 2.80
CA ASP A 143 -13.21 10.71 1.93
C ASP A 143 -12.46 11.93 2.50
N ARG A 144 -11.96 11.85 3.73
CA ARG A 144 -11.19 12.89 4.42
C ARG A 144 -9.68 12.85 4.16
N GLY A 145 -9.23 12.05 3.20
CA GLY A 145 -7.85 12.06 2.74
C GLY A 145 -7.23 10.68 2.57
N ILE A 146 -7.71 9.66 3.29
CA ILE A 146 -7.15 8.30 3.26
C ILE A 146 -7.11 7.75 1.82
N ALA A 147 -8.23 7.83 1.09
CA ALA A 147 -8.28 7.34 -0.28
C ALA A 147 -7.41 8.17 -1.25
N SER A 148 -7.29 9.47 -1.01
CA SER A 148 -6.45 10.36 -1.83
C SER A 148 -4.96 10.10 -1.59
N ASP A 149 -4.57 9.82 -0.35
CA ASP A 149 -3.19 9.54 0.04
C ASP A 149 -2.72 8.22 -0.58
N LEU A 150 -3.53 7.16 -0.48
CA LEU A 150 -3.30 5.90 -1.20
C LEU A 150 -3.10 6.12 -2.71
N LYS A 151 -3.94 6.95 -3.34
CA LYS A 151 -3.80 7.26 -4.78
C LYS A 151 -2.51 8.02 -5.07
N GLY A 152 -2.07 8.90 -4.17
CA GLY A 152 -0.79 9.59 -4.26
C GLY A 152 0.39 8.63 -4.20
N HIS A 153 0.40 7.71 -3.24
CA HIS A 153 1.42 6.66 -3.12
C HIS A 153 1.44 5.75 -4.35
N TYR A 154 0.27 5.28 -4.80
CA TYR A 154 0.13 4.48 -6.02
C TYR A 154 0.69 5.20 -7.25
N ARG A 155 0.31 6.47 -7.46
CA ARG A 155 0.81 7.27 -8.58
C ARG A 155 2.33 7.42 -8.54
N ARG A 156 2.92 7.62 -7.36
CA ARG A 156 4.37 7.73 -7.20
C ARG A 156 5.06 6.42 -7.60
N ARG A 157 4.52 5.27 -7.16
CA ARG A 157 5.04 3.93 -7.51
C ARG A 157 4.91 3.67 -9.01
N LEU A 158 3.77 3.99 -9.61
CA LEU A 158 3.56 3.88 -11.06
C LEU A 158 4.55 4.74 -11.86
N LEU A 159 4.83 5.98 -11.44
CA LEU A 159 5.80 6.86 -12.09
C LEU A 159 7.25 6.37 -11.95
N ARG A 160 7.59 5.67 -10.86
CA ARG A 160 8.91 5.04 -10.66
C ARG A 160 9.11 3.78 -11.49
N TRP A 161 8.03 3.10 -11.84
CA TRP A 161 8.10 1.90 -12.68
C TRP A 161 8.49 2.24 -14.14
N LEU A 162 8.04 3.40 -14.65
CA LEU A 162 8.26 3.81 -16.06
C LEU A 162 9.75 3.88 -16.48
N PRO A 163 10.69 4.40 -15.67
CA PRO A 163 12.10 4.46 -16.05
C PRO A 163 12.88 3.16 -15.81
N ALA A 164 12.50 2.36 -14.79
CA ALA A 164 13.17 1.09 -14.46
C ALA A 164 12.99 0.04 -15.57
N GLU A 165 11.86 0.11 -16.28
CA GLU A 165 11.48 -0.81 -17.35
C GLU A 165 11.40 -0.11 -18.71
N ARG A 166 12.48 0.58 -19.13
CA ARG A 166 12.64 1.23 -20.47
C ARG A 166 12.49 0.28 -21.69
N GLY A 167 11.92 -0.91 -21.52
CA GLY A 167 11.55 -1.83 -22.59
C GLY A 167 10.44 -2.86 -22.28
N ALA A 168 9.82 -2.90 -21.09
CA ALA A 168 8.90 -3.99 -20.72
C ALA A 168 7.39 -3.71 -20.87
N GLY A 169 7.00 -2.60 -21.52
CA GLY A 169 5.59 -2.32 -21.80
C GLY A 169 4.89 -1.59 -20.65
N GLN A 170 3.61 -1.90 -20.41
CA GLN A 170 2.81 -1.33 -19.31
C GLN A 170 2.76 -2.35 -18.16
N PRO A 171 2.60 -1.91 -16.89
CA PRO A 171 2.52 -2.85 -15.78
C PRO A 171 1.25 -3.67 -15.91
N SER A 172 1.35 -4.96 -15.60
CA SER A 172 0.18 -5.84 -15.60
C SER A 172 -0.74 -5.52 -14.43
N LEU A 173 -1.98 -6.03 -14.45
CA LEU A 173 -2.86 -5.94 -13.28
C LEU A 173 -2.22 -6.53 -12.01
N LEU A 174 -1.38 -7.56 -12.14
CA LEU A 174 -0.68 -8.16 -10.99
C LEU A 174 0.32 -7.16 -10.38
N ASP A 175 1.11 -6.50 -11.24
CA ASP A 175 2.04 -5.44 -10.82
C ASP A 175 1.28 -4.30 -10.14
N VAL A 176 0.15 -3.87 -10.72
CA VAL A 176 -0.70 -2.83 -10.14
C VAL A 176 -1.24 -3.25 -8.77
N LEU A 177 -1.66 -4.50 -8.59
CA LEU A 177 -2.15 -4.99 -7.29
C LEU A 177 -1.04 -4.98 -6.22
N HIS A 178 0.19 -5.35 -6.58
CA HIS A 178 1.35 -5.22 -5.68
C HIS A 178 1.63 -3.75 -5.35
N MET A 179 1.67 -2.85 -6.34
CA MET A 179 1.86 -1.42 -6.11
C MET A 179 0.78 -0.81 -5.20
N LEU A 180 -0.46 -1.26 -5.33
CA LEU A 180 -1.57 -0.82 -4.49
C LEU A 180 -1.47 -1.35 -3.07
N ALA A 181 -1.03 -2.59 -2.89
CA ALA A 181 -0.78 -3.14 -1.56
C ALA A 181 0.34 -2.39 -0.84
N GLN A 182 1.44 -2.10 -1.53
CA GLN A 182 2.52 -1.25 -1.01
C GLN A 182 2.02 0.16 -0.70
N ALA A 183 1.28 0.79 -1.63
CA ALA A 183 0.70 2.12 -1.43
C ALA A 183 -0.25 2.17 -0.24
N TRP A 184 -1.01 1.10 0.01
CA TRP A 184 -1.86 0.98 1.19
C TRP A 184 -1.04 0.82 2.47
N GLY A 185 0.06 0.07 2.41
CA GLY A 185 1.07 -0.02 3.47
C GLY A 185 1.65 1.34 3.84
N ASP A 186 1.91 2.19 2.85
CA ASP A 186 2.51 3.52 3.03
C ASP A 186 1.58 4.55 3.69
N VAL A 187 0.25 4.38 3.59
CA VAL A 187 -0.71 5.32 4.21
C VAL A 187 -0.47 5.38 5.72
N HIS A 188 -0.06 6.55 6.20
CA HIS A 188 0.45 6.69 7.56
C HIS A 188 -0.65 6.53 8.61
N PRO A 189 -0.43 5.77 9.70
CA PRO A 189 -1.40 5.61 10.79
C PRO A 189 -1.93 6.94 11.37
N GLY A 190 -1.04 7.92 11.53
CA GLY A 190 -1.40 9.25 12.03
C GLY A 190 -2.34 10.02 11.09
N LEU A 191 -2.23 9.81 9.76
CA LEU A 191 -3.18 10.39 8.81
C LEU A 191 -4.56 9.77 8.99
N ILE A 192 -4.64 8.44 9.09
CA ILE A 192 -5.89 7.72 9.31
C ILE A 192 -6.56 8.24 10.57
N ALA A 193 -5.85 8.28 11.69
CA ALA A 193 -6.39 8.77 12.96
C ALA A 193 -6.89 10.23 12.87
N SER A 194 -6.15 11.09 12.17
CA SER A 194 -6.55 12.48 11.91
C SER A 194 -7.85 12.56 11.09
N CYS A 195 -8.00 11.74 10.05
CA CYS A 195 -9.21 11.69 9.23
C CYS A 195 -10.44 11.25 10.03
N PHE A 196 -10.30 10.26 10.93
CA PHE A 196 -11.38 9.85 11.84
C PHE A 196 -11.74 10.96 12.84
N ARG A 197 -10.75 11.67 13.40
CA ARG A 197 -10.99 12.81 14.30
C ARG A 197 -11.73 13.93 13.58
N ALA A 198 -11.26 14.32 12.39
CA ALA A 198 -11.87 15.37 11.56
C ALA A 198 -13.29 15.01 11.12
N ALA A 199 -13.59 13.72 10.99
CA ALA A 199 -14.92 13.19 10.72
C ALA A 199 -15.86 13.14 11.94
N GLY A 200 -15.33 13.37 13.15
CA GLY A 200 -16.10 13.26 14.41
C GLY A 200 -16.32 11.81 14.88
N PHE A 201 -15.55 10.85 14.35
CA PHE A 201 -15.64 9.43 14.71
C PHE A 201 -14.56 9.01 15.72
N THR A 202 -14.35 9.85 16.73
CA THR A 202 -13.49 9.54 17.88
C THR A 202 -14.30 9.67 19.17
N PRO A 203 -13.98 8.89 20.22
CA PRO A 203 -14.67 8.97 21.52
C PRO A 203 -14.64 10.38 22.12
N ASP A 204 -13.59 11.16 21.84
CA ASP A 204 -13.30 12.46 22.44
C ASP A 204 -13.79 13.67 21.60
N ALA A 205 -14.43 13.45 20.45
CA ALA A 205 -14.87 14.52 19.53
C ALA A 205 -15.84 15.57 20.13
N GLY A 206 -16.29 15.37 21.38
CA GLY A 206 -17.06 16.37 22.12
C GLY A 206 -16.23 17.42 22.88
N ALA A 207 -14.90 17.30 22.94
CA ALA A 207 -14.06 18.15 23.80
C ALA A 207 -13.11 19.11 23.03
N GLU A 208 -12.75 18.84 21.78
CA GLU A 208 -11.66 19.54 21.07
C GLU A 208 -12.13 20.48 19.94
N ALA A 209 -13.19 21.26 20.16
CA ALA A 209 -13.58 22.30 19.21
C ALA A 209 -12.79 23.63 19.39
N VAL A 210 -11.75 23.67 20.22
CA VAL A 210 -11.02 24.92 20.51
C VAL A 210 -9.51 24.66 20.60
N SER A 211 -8.77 25.23 19.64
CA SER A 211 -7.30 25.35 19.56
C SER A 211 -6.59 24.09 19.02
N LEU A 212 -5.71 24.12 18.01
CA LEU A 212 -4.69 25.11 17.70
C LEU A 212 -4.40 25.18 16.19
N THR A 213 -4.33 26.41 15.71
CA THR A 213 -3.56 26.82 14.55
C THR A 213 -2.07 26.94 14.93
N SER A 214 -1.21 26.98 13.91
CA SER A 214 0.23 27.33 13.91
C SER A 214 1.25 26.19 14.03
N ALA A 215 1.98 26.00 12.92
CA ALA A 215 3.30 25.39 12.86
C ALA A 215 4.37 26.46 13.13
N PRO A 216 5.56 26.06 13.60
CA PRO A 216 6.80 26.28 12.82
C PRO A 216 7.69 25.01 12.85
N GLY A 217 8.53 24.65 11.89
CA GLY A 217 9.45 25.48 11.12
C GLY A 217 10.81 25.52 11.84
N LEU A 218 11.72 24.57 11.56
CA LEU A 218 13.11 24.66 12.03
C LEU A 218 14.09 24.05 11.01
N LEU A 219 14.84 24.95 10.36
CA LEU A 219 16.18 24.72 9.81
C LEU A 219 17.20 24.91 10.95
N GLY A 220 18.29 24.14 10.94
CA GLY A 220 19.38 24.29 11.90
C GLY A 220 20.58 23.42 11.55
N HIS A 221 21.55 24.05 10.90
CA HIS A 221 22.88 23.56 10.54
C HIS A 221 23.74 23.34 11.79
N GLU A 222 24.60 22.31 11.81
CA GLU A 222 25.80 22.30 12.65
C GLU A 222 27.04 21.89 11.83
N GLN A 223 28.03 22.77 11.85
CA GLN A 223 29.38 22.63 11.33
C GLN A 223 30.27 21.90 12.34
N LEU A 224 31.29 21.19 11.85
CA LEU A 224 32.59 21.09 12.51
C LEU A 224 33.66 20.79 11.45
N GLY A 225 34.56 21.75 11.27
CA GLY A 225 35.69 21.64 10.35
C GLY A 225 36.92 20.99 10.96
N ARG A 226 37.91 20.70 10.12
CA ARG A 226 39.33 20.96 10.40
C ARG A 226 40.18 20.80 9.15
N ASP A 227 41.01 21.81 8.93
CA ASP A 227 42.03 21.95 7.89
C ASP A 227 43.18 20.95 8.02
N GLY A 228 43.87 20.72 6.90
CA GLY A 228 45.19 20.09 6.84
C GLY A 228 45.69 19.96 5.40
N ASP A 229 46.56 20.89 5.00
CA ASP A 229 47.15 21.05 3.66
C ASP A 229 48.07 19.91 3.18
N LEU A 230 48.30 19.99 1.86
CA LEU A 230 49.10 19.20 0.92
C LEU A 230 50.56 18.91 1.32
N ALA A 231 51.09 17.76 0.87
CA ALA A 231 52.43 17.66 0.27
C ALA A 231 52.57 16.37 -0.55
N GLU A 232 53.02 16.52 -1.80
CA GLU A 232 53.56 15.46 -2.66
C GLU A 232 54.95 15.01 -2.18
N ALA A 233 55.27 13.73 -2.40
CA ALA A 233 56.65 13.29 -2.61
C ALA A 233 56.66 12.02 -3.49
N ASP A 234 57.30 12.18 -4.63
CA ASP A 234 57.71 11.17 -5.61
C ASP A 234 58.95 10.40 -5.09
N GLY A 235 59.14 9.15 -5.52
CA GLY A 235 60.32 8.35 -5.13
C GLY A 235 60.20 6.82 -5.27
N ASP A 236 60.25 6.36 -6.53
CA ASP A 236 61.09 5.29 -7.11
C ASP A 236 61.30 3.88 -6.48
N GLU A 237 61.13 2.91 -7.39
CA GLU A 237 61.57 1.51 -7.59
C GLU A 237 62.05 0.54 -6.47
N GLY A 238 61.54 -0.70 -6.58
CA GLY A 238 62.14 -1.90 -5.99
C GLY A 238 61.33 -3.19 -6.26
N MET A 239 61.73 -3.94 -7.30
CA MET A 239 61.23 -5.28 -7.68
C MET A 239 61.46 -6.36 -6.59
N ALA A 240 60.49 -7.25 -6.39
CA ALA A 240 60.75 -8.67 -6.13
C ALA A 240 59.47 -9.51 -6.37
N GLU A 241 59.58 -10.45 -7.29
CA GLU A 241 58.59 -11.47 -7.63
C GLU A 241 58.32 -12.42 -6.45
N GLY A 242 57.07 -12.85 -6.36
CA GLY A 242 56.61 -13.93 -5.50
C GLY A 242 55.28 -14.43 -6.06
N GLU A 243 55.37 -15.23 -7.13
CA GLU A 243 54.25 -16.00 -7.66
C GLU A 243 53.76 -17.00 -6.60
N ASP A 244 52.66 -16.66 -5.93
CA ASP A 244 51.75 -17.67 -5.41
C ASP A 244 50.46 -17.55 -6.21
N ALA A 245 50.44 -18.25 -7.36
CA ALA A 245 49.27 -18.42 -8.20
C ALA A 245 48.29 -19.39 -7.52
N GLY A 246 47.77 -18.97 -6.36
CA GLY A 246 46.44 -19.38 -5.94
C GLY A 246 45.47 -18.73 -6.91
N GLU A 247 44.76 -19.54 -7.68
CA GLU A 247 43.69 -19.13 -8.60
C GLU A 247 42.68 -18.27 -7.81
N LEU A 248 42.90 -16.95 -7.80
CA LEU A 248 42.00 -15.98 -7.22
C LEU A 248 40.74 -16.05 -8.06
N ALA A 249 39.74 -16.79 -7.58
CA ALA A 249 38.43 -16.89 -8.21
C ALA A 249 37.99 -15.49 -8.62
N ALA A 250 37.87 -15.26 -9.94
CA ALA A 250 37.61 -13.95 -10.48
C ALA A 250 36.39 -13.34 -9.78
N VAL A 251 36.59 -12.24 -9.06
CA VAL A 251 35.52 -11.56 -8.34
C VAL A 251 34.46 -11.18 -9.38
N PRO A 252 33.21 -11.68 -9.26
CA PRO A 252 32.19 -11.37 -10.23
C PRO A 252 31.97 -9.85 -10.29
N PRO A 253 31.75 -9.28 -11.49
CA PRO A 253 31.55 -7.85 -11.64
C PRO A 253 30.31 -7.39 -10.85
N CYS A 254 30.33 -6.13 -10.38
CA CYS A 254 29.16 -5.53 -9.74
C CYS A 254 27.95 -5.60 -10.67
N PRO A 255 26.79 -6.09 -10.19
CA PRO A 255 25.60 -6.21 -11.02
C PRO A 255 25.10 -4.83 -11.45
N SER A 256 24.63 -4.74 -12.69
CA SER A 256 23.92 -3.56 -13.20
C SER A 256 22.56 -3.41 -12.52
N GLU A 257 22.04 -2.18 -12.49
CA GLU A 257 20.71 -1.89 -11.95
C GLU A 257 19.62 -2.79 -12.58
N ARG A 258 19.73 -3.04 -13.89
CA ARG A 258 18.82 -3.91 -14.64
C ARG A 258 18.85 -5.36 -14.16
N GLU A 259 20.01 -5.87 -13.77
CA GLU A 259 20.15 -7.23 -13.23
C GLU A 259 19.53 -7.34 -11.84
N VAL A 260 19.68 -6.32 -11.01
CA VAL A 260 19.03 -6.25 -9.70
C VAL A 260 17.50 -6.28 -9.86
N TRP A 261 16.93 -5.45 -10.74
CA TRP A 261 15.49 -5.43 -11.01
C TRP A 261 14.96 -6.76 -11.58
N ARG A 262 15.71 -7.40 -12.48
CA ARG A 262 15.36 -8.74 -13.00
C ARG A 262 15.37 -9.81 -11.91
N SER A 263 16.35 -9.76 -11.00
CA SER A 263 16.41 -10.67 -9.86
C SER A 263 15.25 -10.46 -8.91
N LEU A 264 14.90 -9.21 -8.60
CA LEU A 264 13.71 -8.89 -7.80
C LEU A 264 12.42 -9.35 -8.47
N ALA A 265 12.26 -9.13 -9.77
CA ALA A 265 11.10 -9.61 -10.53
C ALA A 265 11.02 -11.15 -10.52
N THR A 266 12.15 -11.83 -10.65
CA THR A 266 12.23 -13.31 -10.58
C THR A 266 11.86 -13.81 -9.19
N LEU A 267 12.38 -13.18 -8.13
CA LEU A 267 12.05 -13.50 -6.75
C LEU A 267 10.57 -13.26 -6.48
N ARG A 268 10.01 -12.10 -6.87
CA ARG A 268 8.58 -11.82 -6.76
C ARG A 268 7.77 -12.91 -7.44
N ARG A 269 8.11 -13.28 -8.67
CA ARG A 269 7.39 -14.31 -9.41
C ARG A 269 7.45 -15.66 -8.72
N TYR A 270 8.59 -16.02 -8.12
CA TYR A 270 8.71 -17.22 -7.31
C TYR A 270 7.77 -17.16 -6.09
N LEU A 271 7.76 -16.04 -5.36
CA LEU A 271 6.88 -15.84 -4.20
C LEU A 271 5.40 -15.89 -4.58
N GLU A 272 5.05 -15.36 -5.76
CA GLU A 272 3.68 -15.38 -6.28
C GLU A 272 3.16 -16.79 -6.58
N CYS A 273 4.05 -17.67 -7.05
CA CYS A 273 3.69 -19.05 -7.40
C CYS A 273 3.69 -20.00 -6.21
N GLN A 274 4.45 -19.69 -5.16
CA GLN A 274 4.56 -20.54 -3.96
C GLN A 274 3.52 -20.18 -2.91
N ALA A 275 3.19 -21.14 -2.03
CA ALA A 275 2.39 -20.88 -0.84
C ALA A 275 3.25 -20.15 0.21
N THR A 276 3.42 -18.86 0.03
CA THR A 276 4.18 -17.96 0.90
C THR A 276 3.29 -17.35 1.97
N SER A 277 3.84 -16.79 3.06
CA SER A 277 3.03 -16.05 4.04
C SER A 277 2.88 -14.58 3.62
N PRO A 278 1.81 -13.88 4.04
CA PRO A 278 1.67 -12.44 3.83
C PRO A 278 2.87 -11.63 4.36
N ASP A 279 3.47 -12.09 5.46
CA ASP A 279 4.65 -11.46 6.08
C ASP A 279 5.88 -11.48 5.15
N LEU A 280 6.02 -12.52 4.33
CA LEU A 280 7.12 -12.62 3.37
C LEU A 280 6.97 -11.61 2.22
N PHE A 281 5.74 -11.33 1.78
CA PHE A 281 5.50 -10.24 0.83
C PHE A 281 5.78 -8.88 1.43
N GLN A 282 5.48 -8.67 2.72
CA GLN A 282 5.82 -7.43 3.41
C GLN A 282 7.34 -7.22 3.45
N ALA A 283 8.10 -8.24 3.83
CA ALA A 283 9.57 -8.18 3.80
C ALA A 283 10.11 -7.96 2.37
N PHE A 284 9.49 -8.58 1.36
CA PHE A 284 9.84 -8.34 -0.04
C PHE A 284 9.60 -6.89 -0.47
N TYR A 285 8.49 -6.27 -0.05
CA TYR A 285 8.20 -4.87 -0.37
C TYR A 285 9.21 -3.92 0.27
N GLU A 286 9.64 -4.18 1.50
CA GLU A 286 10.67 -3.40 2.18
C GLU A 286 12.02 -3.51 1.46
N LEU A 287 12.38 -4.71 1.00
CA LEU A 287 13.57 -4.92 0.19
C LEU A 287 13.50 -4.15 -1.14
N GLU A 288 12.37 -4.21 -1.83
CA GLU A 288 12.16 -3.49 -3.09
C GLU A 288 12.29 -1.97 -2.92
N ASP A 289 11.68 -1.43 -1.85
CA ASP A 289 11.78 -0.01 -1.54
C ASP A 289 13.21 0.40 -1.17
N ALA A 290 13.95 -0.44 -0.42
CA ALA A 290 15.35 -0.21 -0.10
C ALA A 290 16.23 -0.18 -1.36
N VAL A 291 16.02 -1.12 -2.30
CA VAL A 291 16.74 -1.15 -3.58
C VAL A 291 16.43 0.10 -4.41
N HIS A 292 15.16 0.52 -4.47
CA HIS A 292 14.79 1.78 -5.13
C HIS A 292 15.50 3.00 -4.57
N MET A 293 15.69 3.07 -3.24
CA MET A 293 16.37 4.19 -2.58
C MET A 293 17.86 4.25 -2.92
N VAL A 294 18.51 3.09 -3.07
CA VAL A 294 19.94 3.01 -3.44
C VAL A 294 20.15 3.38 -4.91
N SER A 295 19.28 2.94 -5.82
CA SER A 295 19.42 3.23 -7.24
C SER A 295 19.06 4.68 -7.64
N ALA A 296 18.44 5.45 -6.75
CA ALA A 296 18.01 6.82 -7.00
C ALA A 296 18.99 7.89 -6.47
N GLY A 297 20.03 7.50 -5.72
CA GLY A 297 21.08 8.36 -5.19
C GLY A 297 22.33 8.34 -6.05
#